data_AF-A0A848PA48-F1
#
_entry.id   AF-A0A848PA48-F1
#
_cell.length_a   1.000
_cell.length_b   1.000
_cell.length_c   1.000
_cell.angle_alpha   90.00
_cell.angle_beta   90.00
_cell.angle_gamma   90.00
#
_symmetry.space_group_name_H-M   'P 1'
#
loop_
_entity.id
_entity.type
_entity.pdbx_description
1 polymer ?
#
loop_
_entity_poly.entity_id
_entity_poly.type
_entity_poly.pdbx_seq_one_letter_code
_entity_poly.pdbx_strand_id
1 'polypeptide(L)'
;MENKEAVAKDSAIERMMRATSAFIRKLDAVPGWRDARVANLVVAMDLDDMLPERCDRTGPIVLPIDIDREHAVVTRYLELCDLVLSVKTCEYYFRRYPFNGLPVSRHEHLSNACELYFSRVYQFKERLKHLVDAVDALVPQHGLQFGPFIKQFAKEFDSEIRERNQIHHFERFMDLDIERIFLTGLHDLVRPNGGWRDEQRAYYRKVAKEWVQRVRIRGARLDAFLEAVAEALLQGCPFLTNTSAPRVADGEAKLGSAKT
;
A
#
# COMPACT_ATOMS: atom_id res chain seq x y z
N MET A 1 0.23 46.18 0.17
CA MET A 1 0.56 44.85 0.73
C MET A 1 -0.02 43.83 -0.23
N GLU A 2 0.81 43.28 -1.13
CA GLU A 2 0.39 42.26 -2.08
C GLU A 2 0.20 40.94 -1.35
N ASN A 3 -1.04 40.48 -1.31
CA ASN A 3 -1.42 39.17 -0.82
C ASN A 3 -1.00 38.16 -1.89
N LYS A 4 0.23 37.63 -1.82
CA LYS A 4 0.64 36.50 -2.65
C LYS A 4 -0.10 35.27 -2.15
N GLU A 5 -1.28 35.01 -2.73
CA GLU A 5 -1.90 33.69 -2.69
C GLU A 5 -0.92 32.69 -3.29
N ALA A 6 -0.21 31.98 -2.42
CA ALA A 6 0.52 30.80 -2.81
C ALA A 6 -0.51 29.76 -3.22
N VAL A 7 -0.75 29.64 -4.52
CA VAL A 7 -1.50 28.53 -5.11
C VAL A 7 -0.79 27.25 -4.65
N ALA A 8 -1.42 26.51 -3.74
CA ALA A 8 -0.90 25.24 -3.26
C ALA A 8 -0.73 24.32 -4.48
N LYS A 9 0.52 23.96 -4.78
CA LYS A 9 0.82 23.05 -5.89
C LYS A 9 0.32 21.66 -5.49
N ASP A 10 -0.66 21.14 -6.23
CA ASP A 10 -1.17 19.78 -6.06
C ASP A 10 -0.03 18.76 -6.00
N SER A 11 -0.12 17.84 -5.04
CA SER A 11 0.87 16.76 -4.90
C SER A 11 0.87 15.84 -6.12
N ALA A 12 1.99 15.17 -6.36
CA ALA A 12 2.08 14.16 -7.42
C ALA A 12 1.14 12.99 -7.15
N ILE A 13 0.97 12.58 -5.89
CA ILE A 13 -0.01 11.57 -5.49
C ILE A 13 -1.43 12.00 -5.87
N GLU A 14 -1.86 13.23 -5.57
CA GLU A 14 -3.20 13.71 -5.95
C GLU A 14 -3.42 13.70 -7.47
N ARG A 15 -2.42 14.16 -8.23
CA ARG A 15 -2.46 14.10 -9.70
C ARG A 15 -2.55 12.66 -10.19
N MET A 16 -1.78 11.74 -9.62
CA MET A 16 -1.78 10.33 -9.97
C MET A 16 -3.11 9.64 -9.62
N MET A 17 -3.74 10.00 -8.50
CA MET A 17 -5.07 9.49 -8.13
C MET A 17 -6.16 9.99 -9.06
N ARG A 18 -6.07 11.24 -9.55
CA ARG A 18 -6.99 11.74 -10.60
C ARG A 18 -6.78 11.02 -11.93
N ALA A 19 -5.53 10.81 -12.36
CA ALA A 19 -5.21 10.04 -13.57
C ALA A 19 -5.73 8.59 -13.46
N THR A 20 -5.52 7.95 -12.31
CA THR A 20 -6.04 6.62 -12.00
C THR A 20 -7.57 6.58 -12.08
N SER A 21 -8.26 7.55 -11.48
CA SER A 21 -9.73 7.63 -11.53
C SER A 21 -10.25 7.80 -12.95
N ALA A 22 -9.56 8.61 -13.76
CA ALA A 22 -9.92 8.82 -15.15
C ALA A 22 -9.65 7.56 -16.01
N PHE A 23 -8.56 6.84 -15.74
CA PHE A 23 -8.27 5.54 -16.34
C PHE A 23 -9.32 4.47 -15.97
N ILE A 24 -9.76 4.41 -14.71
CA ILE A 24 -10.83 3.49 -14.28
C ILE A 24 -12.13 3.77 -15.07
N ARG A 25 -12.47 5.04 -15.33
CA ARG A 25 -13.62 5.40 -16.18
C ARG A 25 -13.44 4.97 -17.64
N LYS A 26 -12.21 5.06 -18.17
CA LYS A 26 -11.87 4.52 -19.50
C LYS A 26 -12.09 3.00 -19.54
N LEU A 27 -11.71 2.28 -18.48
CA LEU A 27 -11.96 0.84 -18.38
C LEU A 27 -13.45 0.50 -18.33
N ASP A 28 -14.27 1.30 -17.64
CA ASP A 28 -15.72 1.10 -17.59
C ASP A 28 -16.38 1.22 -18.99
N ALA A 29 -15.72 1.84 -19.96
CA ALA A 29 -16.16 1.90 -21.36
C ALA A 29 -15.76 0.65 -22.18
N VAL A 30 -14.92 -0.24 -21.66
CA VAL A 30 -14.53 -1.48 -22.32
C VAL A 30 -15.68 -2.49 -22.22
N PRO A 31 -16.20 -3.03 -23.35
CA PRO A 31 -17.30 -3.99 -23.31
C PRO A 31 -17.02 -5.19 -22.41
N GLY A 32 -17.98 -5.50 -21.53
CA GLY A 32 -17.89 -6.60 -20.56
C GLY A 32 -17.08 -6.30 -19.30
N TRP A 33 -16.17 -5.31 -19.29
CA TRP A 33 -15.28 -5.06 -18.14
C TRP A 33 -16.03 -4.89 -16.82
N ARG A 34 -17.10 -4.09 -16.84
CA ARG A 34 -17.93 -3.86 -15.65
C ARG A 34 -18.54 -5.16 -15.14
N ASP A 35 -19.03 -6.00 -16.04
CA ASP A 35 -19.68 -7.27 -15.68
C ASP A 35 -18.69 -8.25 -15.08
N ALA A 36 -17.48 -8.38 -15.66
CA ALA A 36 -16.44 -9.21 -15.06
C ALA A 36 -15.92 -8.66 -13.73
N ARG A 37 -15.81 -7.33 -13.57
CA ARG A 37 -15.42 -6.74 -12.29
C ARG A 37 -16.45 -7.08 -11.20
N VAL A 38 -17.75 -6.96 -11.52
CA VAL A 38 -18.83 -7.32 -10.60
C VAL A 38 -18.83 -8.82 -10.32
N ALA A 39 -18.67 -9.67 -11.34
CA ALA A 39 -18.58 -11.11 -11.17
C ALA A 39 -17.40 -11.52 -10.28
N ASN A 40 -16.21 -10.96 -10.50
CA ASN A 40 -15.04 -11.19 -9.66
C ASN A 40 -15.26 -10.73 -8.22
N LEU A 41 -15.95 -9.60 -8.02
CA LEU A 41 -16.32 -9.13 -6.67
C LEU A 41 -17.28 -10.11 -5.99
N VAL A 42 -18.31 -10.58 -6.69
CA VAL A 42 -19.27 -11.57 -6.17
C VAL A 42 -18.53 -12.85 -5.77
N VAL A 43 -17.64 -13.35 -6.63
CA VAL A 43 -16.81 -14.53 -6.32
C VAL A 43 -15.91 -14.29 -5.11
N ALA A 44 -15.30 -13.11 -5.00
CA ALA A 44 -14.47 -12.76 -3.84
C ALA A 44 -15.27 -12.59 -2.54
N MET A 45 -16.58 -12.32 -2.62
CA MET A 45 -17.48 -12.25 -1.48
C MET A 45 -18.05 -13.62 -1.10
N ASP A 46 -18.09 -14.57 -2.03
CA ASP A 46 -18.59 -15.93 -1.84
C ASP A 46 -17.48 -16.90 -1.40
N LEU A 47 -16.66 -16.50 -0.43
CA LEU A 47 -15.55 -17.33 0.07
C LEU A 47 -16.02 -18.56 0.86
N ASP A 48 -17.25 -18.51 1.39
CA ASP A 48 -17.83 -19.54 2.27
C ASP A 48 -18.91 -20.39 1.55
N ASP A 49 -19.02 -20.31 0.22
CA ASP A 49 -20.09 -20.95 -0.57
C ASP A 49 -21.51 -20.63 -0.03
N MET A 50 -21.69 -19.41 0.51
CA MET A 50 -22.94 -18.99 1.15
C MET A 50 -23.99 -18.55 0.13
N LEU A 51 -23.60 -18.32 -1.12
CA LEU A 51 -24.55 -18.02 -2.18
C LEU A 51 -25.17 -19.29 -2.77
N PRO A 52 -26.51 -19.38 -2.83
CA PRO A 52 -27.22 -20.59 -3.25
C PRO A 52 -27.07 -20.91 -4.74
N GLU A 53 -26.68 -19.93 -5.57
CA GLU A 53 -26.46 -20.11 -7.00
C GLU A 53 -24.99 -19.89 -7.34
N ARG A 54 -24.35 -20.92 -7.90
CA ARG A 54 -23.03 -20.76 -8.52
C ARG A 54 -23.18 -19.75 -9.65
N CYS A 55 -22.61 -18.56 -9.45
CA CYS A 55 -22.55 -17.54 -10.47
C CYS A 55 -21.94 -18.17 -11.74
N ASP A 56 -22.72 -18.25 -12.82
CA ASP A 56 -22.25 -18.77 -14.10
C ASP A 56 -20.96 -18.03 -14.43
N ARG A 57 -19.84 -18.78 -14.43
CA ARG A 57 -18.51 -18.19 -14.51
C ARG A 57 -18.38 -17.47 -15.85
N THR A 58 -18.62 -16.17 -15.86
CA THR A 58 -18.19 -15.30 -16.96
C THR A 58 -16.69 -15.53 -17.11
N GLY A 59 -16.29 -16.04 -18.28
CA GLY A 59 -14.89 -16.33 -18.58
C GLY A 59 -14.02 -15.08 -18.39
N PRO A 60 -12.69 -15.26 -18.25
CA PRO A 60 -11.77 -14.14 -18.08
C PRO A 60 -11.91 -13.18 -19.26
N ILE A 61 -12.13 -11.89 -18.97
CA ILE A 61 -12.14 -10.86 -20.01
C ILE A 61 -10.72 -10.64 -20.51
N VAL A 62 -10.59 -10.71 -21.83
CA VAL A 62 -9.35 -10.38 -22.51
C VAL A 62 -9.38 -8.89 -22.85
N LEU A 63 -8.60 -8.10 -22.13
CA LEU A 63 -8.42 -6.69 -22.46
C LEU A 63 -7.56 -6.55 -23.73
N PRO A 64 -7.76 -5.47 -24.52
CA PRO A 64 -6.77 -5.09 -25.53
C PRO A 64 -5.39 -4.95 -24.89
N ILE A 65 -4.34 -5.42 -25.57
CA ILE A 65 -2.99 -5.54 -24.99
C ILE A 65 -2.46 -4.24 -24.39
N ASP A 66 -2.74 -3.10 -25.04
CA ASP A 66 -2.30 -1.79 -24.56
C ASP A 66 -3.03 -1.40 -23.27
N ILE A 67 -4.34 -1.66 -23.20
CA ILE A 67 -5.15 -1.38 -22.00
C ILE A 67 -4.75 -2.31 -20.86
N ASP A 68 -4.42 -3.56 -21.15
CA ASP A 68 -3.94 -4.52 -20.15
C ASP A 68 -2.63 -4.05 -19.51
N ARG A 69 -1.68 -3.57 -20.32
CA ARG A 69 -0.41 -3.00 -19.85
C ARG A 69 -0.60 -1.71 -19.06
N GLU A 70 -1.45 -0.79 -19.52
CA GLU A 70 -1.83 0.42 -18.79
C GLU A 70 -2.44 0.05 -17.41
N HIS A 71 -3.35 -0.94 -17.40
CA HIS A 71 -4.00 -1.43 -16.20
C HIS A 71 -3.00 -2.07 -15.23
N ALA A 72 -2.00 -2.80 -15.73
CA ALA A 72 -0.94 -3.35 -14.90
C ALA A 72 -0.17 -2.26 -14.17
N VAL A 73 0.25 -1.18 -14.86
CA VAL A 73 0.96 -0.05 -14.24
C VAL A 73 0.11 0.61 -13.14
N VAL A 74 -1.15 0.92 -13.44
CA VAL A 74 -2.07 1.55 -12.46
C VAL A 74 -2.30 0.64 -11.25
N THR A 75 -2.53 -0.65 -11.46
CA THR A 75 -2.74 -1.61 -10.38
C THR A 75 -1.51 -1.72 -9.50
N ARG A 76 -0.31 -1.83 -10.07
CA ARG A 76 0.95 -1.90 -9.31
C ARG A 76 1.21 -0.63 -8.50
N TYR A 77 0.85 0.54 -9.03
CA TYR A 77 0.92 1.79 -8.25
C TYR A 77 -0.05 1.77 -7.06
N LEU A 78 -1.30 1.35 -7.25
CA LEU A 78 -2.27 1.24 -6.16
C LEU A 78 -1.86 0.22 -5.09
N GLU A 79 -1.23 -0.90 -5.48
CA GLU A 79 -0.63 -1.85 -4.54
C GLU A 79 0.44 -1.20 -3.65
N LEU A 80 1.24 -0.26 -4.19
CA LEU A 80 2.20 0.50 -3.39
C LEU A 80 1.49 1.46 -2.41
N CYS A 81 0.44 2.15 -2.85
CA CYS A 81 -0.36 3.01 -1.98
C CYS A 81 -0.93 2.23 -0.78
N ASP A 82 -1.52 1.06 -1.05
CA ASP A 82 -2.03 0.18 -0.01
C ASP A 82 -0.93 -0.26 0.98
N LEU A 83 0.25 -0.61 0.49
CA LEU A 83 1.38 -0.99 1.35
C LEU A 83 1.86 0.16 2.24
N VAL A 84 1.91 1.41 1.75
CA VAL A 84 2.26 2.56 2.60
C VAL A 84 1.22 2.74 3.72
N LEU A 85 -0.07 2.62 3.39
CA LEU A 85 -1.13 2.66 4.38
C LEU A 85 -0.99 1.52 5.39
N SER A 86 -0.71 0.29 4.92
CA SER A 86 -0.50 -0.89 5.75
C SER A 86 0.65 -0.72 6.75
N VAL A 87 1.78 -0.15 6.31
CA VAL A 87 2.90 0.20 7.21
C VAL A 87 2.46 1.20 8.27
N LYS A 88 1.70 2.24 7.90
CA LYS A 88 1.20 3.24 8.85
C LYS A 88 0.20 2.63 9.83
N THR A 89 -0.63 1.69 9.38
CA THR A 89 -1.54 0.92 10.25
C THR A 89 -0.79 0.03 11.25
N CYS A 90 0.48 -0.34 11.01
CA CYS A 90 1.28 -1.04 12.01
C CYS A 90 1.40 -0.26 13.33
N GLU A 91 1.26 1.07 13.29
CA GLU A 91 1.17 1.90 14.48
C GLU A 91 0.06 1.43 15.44
N TYR A 92 -1.10 1.06 14.89
CA TYR A 92 -2.23 0.60 15.69
C TYR A 92 -1.90 -0.69 16.44
N TYR A 93 -1.23 -1.64 15.78
CA TYR A 93 -0.81 -2.89 16.40
C TYR A 93 0.16 -2.65 17.56
N PHE A 94 1.11 -1.72 17.44
CA PHE A 94 2.00 -1.40 18.57
C PHE A 94 1.29 -0.73 19.76
N ARG A 95 0.33 0.18 19.50
CA ARG A 95 -0.29 1.01 20.55
C ARG A 95 -1.07 0.23 21.60
N ARG A 96 -1.80 -0.82 21.19
CA ARG A 96 -2.78 -1.49 22.06
C ARG A 96 -2.41 -2.95 22.17
N TYR A 97 -2.33 -3.45 23.40
CA TYR A 97 -2.24 -4.89 23.66
C TYR A 97 -3.66 -5.45 23.83
N PRO A 98 -4.20 -6.21 22.85
CA PRO A 98 -5.59 -6.66 22.88
C PRO A 98 -5.77 -8.01 23.61
N PHE A 99 -4.70 -8.65 24.05
CA PHE A 99 -4.70 -10.06 24.48
C PHE A 99 -4.85 -10.26 25.99
N ASN A 100 -5.61 -9.41 26.67
CA ASN A 100 -5.84 -9.58 28.11
C ASN A 100 -6.64 -10.87 28.37
N GLY A 101 -6.05 -11.82 29.10
CA GLY A 101 -6.66 -13.13 29.38
C GLY A 101 -6.53 -14.15 28.25
N LEU A 102 -5.80 -13.81 27.19
CA LEU A 102 -5.50 -14.71 26.06
C LEU A 102 -4.05 -15.20 26.15
N PRO A 103 -3.69 -16.32 25.49
CA PRO A 103 -2.36 -16.94 25.63
C PRO A 103 -1.22 -16.20 24.93
N VAL A 104 -1.46 -15.00 24.38
CA VAL A 104 -0.45 -14.21 23.68
C VAL A 104 0.20 -13.26 24.66
N SER A 105 1.49 -13.43 24.95
CA SER A 105 2.24 -12.55 25.85
C SER A 105 2.50 -11.17 25.23
N ARG A 106 2.86 -10.20 26.08
CA ARG A 106 3.29 -8.85 25.65
C ARG A 106 4.54 -8.87 24.78
N HIS A 107 5.46 -9.80 25.09
CA HIS A 107 6.66 -10.07 24.30
C HIS A 107 6.27 -10.52 22.89
N GLU A 108 5.50 -11.62 22.78
CA GLU A 108 5.08 -12.16 21.47
C GLU A 108 4.29 -11.15 20.65
N HIS A 109 3.43 -10.37 21.30
CA HIS A 109 2.71 -9.30 20.63
C HIS A 109 3.64 -8.30 19.93
N LEU A 110 4.65 -7.77 20.64
CA LEU A 110 5.58 -6.80 20.04
C LEU A 110 6.46 -7.44 18.97
N SER A 111 6.97 -8.64 19.21
CA SER A 111 7.77 -9.36 18.21
C SER A 111 6.98 -9.57 16.91
N ASN A 112 5.73 -10.05 17.02
CA ASN A 112 4.87 -10.27 15.86
C ASN A 112 4.52 -8.96 15.15
N ALA A 113 4.31 -7.86 15.88
CA ALA A 113 4.08 -6.55 15.29
C ALA A 113 5.32 -6.02 14.54
N CYS A 114 6.53 -6.26 15.06
CA CYS A 114 7.79 -5.95 14.38
C CYS A 114 7.96 -6.77 13.10
N GLU A 115 7.75 -8.08 13.15
CA GLU A 115 7.83 -8.97 11.99
C GLU A 115 6.85 -8.57 10.88
N LEU A 116 5.61 -8.21 11.24
CA LEU A 116 4.63 -7.66 10.33
C LEU A 116 5.13 -6.36 9.69
N TYR A 117 5.63 -5.42 10.50
CA TYR A 117 6.18 -4.15 10.02
C TYR A 117 7.33 -4.34 9.02
N PHE A 118 8.33 -5.17 9.34
CA PHE A 118 9.44 -5.45 8.43
C PHE A 118 8.98 -6.12 7.13
N SER A 119 8.02 -7.04 7.23
CA SER A 119 7.44 -7.70 6.06
C SER A 119 6.76 -6.71 5.13
N ARG A 120 6.04 -5.71 5.65
CA ARG A 120 5.40 -4.67 4.81
C ARG A 120 6.42 -3.77 4.11
N VAL A 121 7.48 -3.37 4.79
CA VAL A 121 8.58 -2.59 4.19
C VAL A 121 9.28 -3.38 3.07
N TYR A 122 9.55 -4.67 3.31
CA TYR A 122 10.11 -5.55 2.28
C TYR A 122 9.17 -5.74 1.08
N GLN A 123 7.88 -5.95 1.33
CA GLN A 123 6.87 -6.06 0.26
C GLN A 123 6.82 -4.81 -0.61
N PHE A 124 6.96 -3.61 -0.03
CA PHE A 124 7.02 -2.37 -0.81
C PHE A 124 8.16 -2.40 -1.82
N LYS A 125 9.36 -2.84 -1.42
CA LYS A 125 10.51 -2.98 -2.32
C LYS A 125 10.24 -3.93 -3.48
N GLU A 126 9.67 -5.10 -3.21
CA GLU A 126 9.40 -6.09 -4.26
C GLU A 126 8.28 -5.64 -5.20
N ARG A 127 7.23 -5.00 -4.67
CA ARG A 127 6.16 -4.41 -5.50
C ARG A 127 6.65 -3.24 -6.33
N LEU A 128 7.61 -2.47 -5.83
CA LEU A 128 8.25 -1.41 -6.60
C LEU A 128 8.98 -1.99 -7.82
N LYS A 129 9.66 -3.14 -7.70
CA LYS A 129 10.26 -3.81 -8.86
C LYS A 129 9.21 -4.23 -9.89
N HIS A 130 8.10 -4.84 -9.44
CA HIS A 130 7.02 -5.25 -10.35
C HIS A 130 6.37 -4.06 -11.06
N LEU A 131 6.28 -2.89 -10.40
CA LEU A 131 5.84 -1.67 -11.05
C LEU A 131 6.82 -1.26 -12.16
N VAL A 132 8.13 -1.33 -11.89
CA VAL A 132 9.16 -1.03 -12.89
C VAL A 132 9.06 -1.97 -14.07
N ASP A 133 8.94 -3.28 -13.84
CA ASP A 133 8.77 -4.27 -14.90
C ASP A 133 7.52 -3.97 -15.77
N ALA A 134 6.43 -3.52 -15.13
CA ALA A 134 5.21 -3.12 -15.83
C ALA A 134 5.40 -1.85 -16.68
N VAL A 135 6.16 -0.87 -16.16
CA VAL A 135 6.48 0.36 -16.89
C VAL A 135 7.43 0.07 -18.06
N ASP A 136 8.46 -0.77 -17.87
CA ASP A 136 9.37 -1.21 -18.92
C ASP A 136 8.63 -1.94 -20.05
N ALA A 137 7.62 -2.75 -19.71
CA ALA A 137 6.80 -3.46 -20.69
C ALA A 137 5.85 -2.53 -21.47
N LEU A 138 5.37 -1.45 -20.85
CA LEU A 138 4.46 -0.49 -21.48
C LEU A 138 5.21 0.58 -22.29
N VAL A 139 6.28 1.14 -21.73
CA VAL A 139 7.05 2.25 -22.32
C VAL A 139 8.56 1.97 -22.20
N PRO A 140 9.16 1.09 -23.02
CA PRO A 140 10.57 0.68 -22.87
C PRO A 140 11.61 1.82 -22.92
N GLN A 141 11.23 2.97 -23.48
CA GLN A 141 12.09 4.16 -23.61
C GLN A 141 11.62 5.31 -22.72
N HIS A 142 11.04 5.01 -21.55
CA HIS A 142 10.51 6.01 -20.62
C HIS A 142 11.59 6.93 -20.00
N GLY A 143 12.88 6.57 -20.09
CA GLY A 143 14.00 7.42 -19.64
C GLY A 143 14.13 7.58 -18.11
N LEU A 144 13.38 6.80 -17.33
CA LEU A 144 13.38 6.84 -15.86
C LEU A 144 14.51 5.96 -15.32
N GLN A 145 15.18 6.42 -14.26
CA GLN A 145 16.28 5.68 -13.64
C GLN A 145 15.82 4.93 -12.39
N PHE A 146 15.04 3.86 -12.57
CA PHE A 146 14.52 3.08 -11.45
C PHE A 146 15.58 2.30 -10.66
N GLY A 147 16.65 1.85 -11.32
CA GLY A 147 17.74 1.13 -10.66
C GLY A 147 18.37 1.90 -9.48
N PRO A 148 18.87 3.13 -9.71
CA PRO A 148 19.33 4.01 -8.64
C PRO A 148 18.26 4.29 -7.57
N PHE A 149 17.00 4.48 -7.97
CA PHE A 149 15.89 4.73 -7.05
C PHE A 149 15.63 3.55 -6.10
N ILE A 150 15.59 2.32 -6.62
CA ILE A 150 15.43 1.09 -5.81
C ILE A 150 16.63 0.89 -4.88
N LYS A 151 17.85 1.20 -5.34
CA LYS A 151 19.05 1.16 -4.48
C LYS A 151 18.96 2.16 -3.33
N GLN A 152 18.49 3.39 -3.61
CA GLN A 152 18.28 4.40 -2.57
C GLN A 152 17.22 3.96 -1.56
N PHE A 153 16.12 3.35 -2.02
CA PHE A 153 15.13 2.73 -1.13
C PHE A 153 15.77 1.65 -0.24
N ALA A 154 16.50 0.71 -0.85
CA ALA A 154 17.13 -0.38 -0.12
C ALA A 154 18.12 0.12 0.93
N LYS A 155 18.82 1.23 0.66
CA LYS A 155 19.71 1.88 1.63
C LYS A 155 18.94 2.57 2.76
N GLU A 156 17.87 3.28 2.45
CA GLU A 156 17.05 4.00 3.44
C GLU A 156 16.41 3.05 4.48
N PHE A 157 15.99 1.87 4.02
CA PHE A 157 15.29 0.83 4.80
C PHE A 157 16.15 -0.43 5.01
N ASP A 158 17.47 -0.29 4.94
CA ASP A 158 18.42 -1.41 5.03
C ASP A 158 18.27 -2.19 6.35
N SER A 159 18.05 -1.50 7.47
CA SER A 159 17.78 -2.13 8.76
C SER A 159 16.56 -3.04 8.68
N GLU A 160 15.41 -2.53 8.23
CA GLU A 160 14.16 -3.28 8.17
C GLU A 160 14.24 -4.47 7.21
N ILE A 161 14.97 -4.30 6.09
CA ILE A 161 15.18 -5.36 5.09
C ILE A 161 16.09 -6.46 5.66
N ARG A 162 17.16 -6.10 6.37
CA ARG A 162 18.06 -7.06 7.01
C ARG A 162 17.34 -7.86 8.08
N GLU A 163 16.62 -7.19 8.97
CA GLU A 163 15.81 -7.84 10.01
C GLU A 163 14.84 -8.84 9.38
N ARG A 164 14.06 -8.42 8.38
CA ARG A 164 13.15 -9.33 7.65
C ARG A 164 13.86 -10.56 7.10
N ASN A 165 15.02 -10.37 6.47
CA ASN A 165 15.76 -11.47 5.85
C ASN A 165 16.36 -12.41 6.90
N GLN A 166 16.83 -11.88 8.03
CA GLN A 166 17.27 -12.71 9.16
C GLN A 166 16.12 -13.55 9.71
N ILE A 167 14.95 -12.92 9.91
CA ILE A 167 13.72 -13.56 10.38
C ILE A 167 13.27 -14.70 9.47
N HIS A 168 13.30 -14.46 8.16
CA HIS A 168 12.82 -15.43 7.19
C HIS A 168 13.75 -16.63 6.98
N HIS A 169 15.05 -16.51 7.31
CA HIS A 169 16.04 -17.52 6.93
C HIS A 169 16.77 -18.19 8.10
N PHE A 170 16.83 -17.56 9.28
CA PHE A 170 17.73 -18.03 10.33
C PHE A 170 17.07 -18.12 11.70
N GLU A 171 16.56 -17.02 12.23
CA GLU A 171 16.17 -16.91 13.65
C GLU A 171 14.98 -15.99 13.84
N ARG A 172 14.25 -16.13 14.95
CA ARG A 172 13.18 -15.20 15.30
C ARG A 172 13.74 -13.80 15.55
N PHE A 173 12.95 -12.76 15.27
CA PHE A 173 13.33 -11.39 15.59
C PHE A 173 13.70 -11.23 17.07
N MET A 174 14.87 -10.63 17.34
CA MET A 174 15.36 -10.34 18.69
C MET A 174 15.63 -8.85 18.84
N ASP A 175 14.96 -8.25 19.82
CA ASP A 175 15.19 -6.87 20.25
C ASP A 175 15.40 -6.89 21.77
N LEU A 176 16.50 -6.33 22.25
CA LEU A 176 16.89 -6.42 23.66
C LEU A 176 15.87 -5.78 24.60
N ASP A 177 15.19 -4.72 24.15
CA ASP A 177 14.15 -4.07 24.95
C ASP A 177 12.86 -4.89 24.97
N ILE A 178 12.56 -5.62 23.89
CA ILE A 178 11.47 -6.60 23.85
C ILE A 178 11.81 -7.84 24.71
N GLU A 179 13.05 -8.32 24.66
CA GLU A 179 13.53 -9.45 25.46
C GLU A 179 13.43 -9.14 26.97
N ARG A 180 13.69 -7.91 27.37
CA ARG A 180 13.47 -7.46 28.75
C ARG A 180 12.02 -7.64 29.22
N ILE A 181 11.04 -7.47 28.33
CA ILE A 181 9.61 -7.69 28.65
C ILE A 181 9.34 -9.18 28.88
N PHE A 182 9.99 -10.06 28.13
CA PHE A 182 9.94 -11.50 28.36
C PHE A 182 10.53 -11.87 29.72
N LEU A 183 11.76 -11.42 30.01
CA LEU A 183 12.46 -11.72 31.26
C LEU A 183 11.69 -11.22 32.50
N THR A 184 11.19 -9.98 32.47
CA THR A 184 10.35 -9.43 33.55
C THR A 184 9.02 -10.19 33.70
N GLY A 185 8.45 -10.67 32.60
CA GLY A 185 7.27 -11.55 32.62
C GLY A 185 7.54 -12.89 33.28
N LEU A 186 8.69 -13.51 32.97
CA LEU A 186 9.12 -14.76 33.59
C LEU A 186 9.34 -14.59 35.11
N HIS A 187 9.90 -13.46 35.54
CA HIS A 187 10.04 -13.15 36.96
C HIS A 187 8.71 -13.00 37.70
N ASP A 188 7.67 -12.40 37.08
CA ASP A 188 6.32 -12.32 37.69
C ASP A 188 5.71 -13.71 37.89
N LEU A 189 5.98 -14.66 36.99
CA LEU A 189 5.51 -16.05 37.10
C LEU A 189 6.18 -16.80 38.25
N VAL A 190 7.49 -16.64 38.41
CA VAL A 190 8.27 -17.35 39.44
C VAL A 190 8.12 -16.68 40.81
N ARG A 191 7.97 -15.35 40.87
CA ARG A 191 7.87 -14.55 42.09
C ARG A 191 6.68 -13.58 42.00
N PRO A 192 5.45 -14.09 42.13
CA PRO A 192 4.26 -13.24 42.12
C PRO A 192 4.30 -12.25 43.28
N ASN A 193 3.70 -11.07 43.08
CA ASN A 193 3.62 -9.95 44.05
C ASN A 193 4.94 -9.19 44.30
N GLY A 194 5.99 -9.44 43.51
CA GLY A 194 7.25 -8.67 43.57
C GLY A 194 7.26 -7.34 42.82
N GLY A 195 6.12 -6.87 42.29
CA GLY A 195 6.03 -5.67 41.44
C GLY A 195 6.44 -5.88 39.97
N TRP A 196 6.97 -7.05 39.61
CA TRP A 196 7.43 -7.38 38.26
C TRP A 196 6.38 -7.20 37.17
N ARG A 197 5.10 -7.48 37.47
CA ARG A 197 3.98 -7.22 36.55
C ARG A 197 3.86 -5.77 36.13
N ASP A 198 3.98 -4.85 37.08
CA ASP A 198 3.82 -3.42 36.80
C ASP A 198 5.06 -2.87 36.09
N GLU A 199 6.23 -3.38 36.45
CA GLU A 199 7.48 -3.11 35.73
C GLU A 199 7.41 -3.60 34.28
N GLN A 200 6.96 -4.84 34.04
CA GLN A 200 6.74 -5.39 32.70
C GLN A 200 5.77 -4.50 31.89
N ARG A 201 4.66 -4.08 32.49
CA ARG A 201 3.68 -3.19 31.84
C ARG A 201 4.27 -1.81 31.53
N ALA A 202 5.13 -1.29 32.40
CA ALA A 202 5.83 -0.03 32.16
C ALA A 202 6.81 -0.15 30.99
N TYR A 203 7.65 -1.19 30.98
CA TYR A 203 8.57 -1.46 29.87
C TYR A 203 7.83 -1.68 28.55
N TYR A 204 6.80 -2.52 28.54
CA TYR A 204 5.97 -2.72 27.36
C TYR A 204 5.45 -1.40 26.78
N ARG A 205 4.90 -0.52 27.63
CA ARG A 205 4.38 0.78 27.18
C ARG A 205 5.48 1.68 26.65
N LYS A 206 6.69 1.64 27.21
CA LYS A 206 7.85 2.39 26.73
C LYS A 206 8.24 1.90 25.32
N VAL A 207 8.51 0.60 25.18
CA VAL A 207 8.94 -0.01 23.91
C VAL A 207 7.88 0.17 22.82
N ALA A 208 6.61 -0.06 23.14
CA ALA A 208 5.51 0.17 22.21
C ALA A 208 5.47 1.63 21.69
N LYS A 209 5.71 2.63 22.54
CA LYS A 209 5.76 4.04 22.13
C LYS A 209 6.94 4.34 21.20
N GLU A 210 8.10 3.76 21.48
CA GLU A 210 9.30 3.91 20.64
C GLU A 210 9.07 3.31 19.25
N TRP A 211 8.49 2.12 19.18
CA TRP A 211 8.11 1.48 17.91
C TRP A 211 7.04 2.25 17.15
N VAL A 212 6.01 2.76 17.83
CA VAL A 212 5.02 3.67 17.23
C VAL A 212 5.70 4.86 16.57
N GLN A 213 6.65 5.49 17.27
CA GLN A 213 7.37 6.64 16.72
C GLN A 213 8.24 6.26 15.52
N ARG A 214 8.90 5.10 15.56
CA ARG A 214 9.65 4.56 14.42
C ARG A 214 8.76 4.33 13.21
N VAL A 215 7.62 3.67 13.38
CA VAL A 215 6.64 3.42 12.30
C VAL A 215 6.16 4.73 11.69
N ARG A 216 5.87 5.76 12.48
CA ARG A 216 5.47 7.09 11.96
C ARG A 216 6.53 7.73 11.10
N ILE A 217 7.77 7.79 11.60
CA ILE A 217 8.90 8.39 10.88
C ILE A 217 9.12 7.66 9.56
N ARG A 218 9.11 6.32 9.59
CA ARG A 218 9.34 5.47 8.43
C ARG A 218 8.17 5.49 7.45
N GLY A 219 6.93 5.55 7.94
CA GLY A 219 5.73 5.73 7.13
C GLY A 219 5.74 7.07 6.38
N ALA A 220 6.09 8.18 7.04
CA ALA A 220 6.27 9.47 6.38
C ALA A 220 7.39 9.44 5.31
N ARG A 221 8.42 8.62 5.54
CA ARG A 221 9.48 8.41 4.55
C ARG A 221 8.98 7.64 3.34
N LEU A 222 8.15 6.63 3.53
CA LEU A 222 7.47 5.91 2.45
C LEU A 222 6.53 6.82 1.64
N ASP A 223 5.82 7.75 2.29
CA ASP A 223 5.01 8.76 1.59
C ASP A 223 5.88 9.56 0.59
N ALA A 224 7.09 9.95 0.98
CA ALA A 224 8.02 10.66 0.09
C ALA A 224 8.53 9.80 -1.08
N PHE A 225 8.75 8.49 -0.87
CA PHE A 225 9.07 7.57 -1.97
C PHE A 225 7.87 7.40 -2.91
N LEU A 226 6.66 7.28 -2.37
CA LEU A 226 5.44 7.15 -3.17
C LEU A 226 5.16 8.40 -4.01
N GLU A 227 5.41 9.59 -3.45
CA GLU A 227 5.35 10.87 -4.17
C GLU A 227 6.32 10.91 -5.34
N ALA A 228 7.57 10.48 -5.14
CA ALA A 228 8.57 10.41 -6.20
C ALA A 228 8.19 9.39 -7.30
N VAL A 229 7.61 8.24 -6.92
CA VAL A 229 7.07 7.25 -7.87
C VAL A 229 5.92 7.86 -8.67
N ALA A 230 4.98 8.53 -8.01
CA ALA A 230 3.85 9.19 -8.68
C ALA A 230 4.34 10.22 -9.71
N GLU A 231 5.32 11.05 -9.35
CA GLU A 231 5.92 12.02 -10.27
C GLU A 231 6.60 11.33 -11.46
N ALA A 232 7.39 10.29 -11.21
CA ALA A 232 8.06 9.53 -12.27
C ALA A 232 7.06 8.88 -13.24
N LEU A 233 5.97 8.30 -12.73
CA LEU A 233 4.92 7.71 -13.57
C LEU A 233 4.21 8.76 -14.41
N LEU A 234 3.83 9.90 -13.82
CA LEU A 234 3.18 10.99 -14.55
C LEU A 234 4.06 11.55 -15.67
N GLN A 235 5.39 11.54 -15.50
CA GLN A 235 6.33 11.98 -16.53
C GLN A 235 6.61 10.90 -17.59
N GLY A 236 6.75 9.64 -17.16
CA GLY A 236 7.20 8.54 -18.03
C GLY A 236 6.07 7.77 -18.73
N CYS A 237 4.81 7.93 -18.31
CA CYS A 237 3.67 7.20 -18.85
C CYS A 237 2.63 8.16 -19.49
N PRO A 238 2.67 8.36 -20.82
CA PRO A 238 1.83 9.36 -21.50
C PRO A 238 0.30 9.14 -21.33
N PHE A 239 -0.14 7.90 -21.13
CA PHE A 239 -1.56 7.61 -20.95
C PHE A 239 -2.15 8.22 -19.67
N LEU A 240 -1.31 8.55 -18.68
CA LEU A 240 -1.74 9.17 -17.42
C LEU A 240 -1.97 10.69 -17.55
N THR A 241 -1.32 11.33 -18.52
CA THR A 241 -1.42 12.79 -18.74
C THR A 241 -2.48 13.15 -19.78
N ASN A 242 -2.74 12.26 -20.74
CA ASN A 242 -3.71 12.47 -21.81
C ASN A 242 -5.18 12.36 -21.38
N THR A 243 -5.45 12.15 -20.10
CA THR A 243 -6.82 12.06 -19.54
C THR A 243 -7.49 13.43 -19.35
N SER A 244 -7.25 14.37 -20.27
CA SER A 244 -8.19 15.48 -20.45
C SER A 244 -9.51 14.86 -20.90
N ALA A 245 -10.57 15.13 -20.12
CA ALA A 245 -11.90 14.57 -20.31
C ALA A 245 -12.30 14.59 -21.79
N PRO A 246 -13.05 13.59 -22.30
CA PRO A 246 -13.69 13.73 -23.59
C PRO A 246 -14.45 15.04 -23.55
N ARG A 247 -14.03 16.02 -24.37
CA ARG A 247 -14.84 17.18 -24.65
C ARG A 247 -16.15 16.59 -25.12
N VAL A 248 -17.19 16.70 -24.29
CA VAL A 248 -18.57 16.48 -24.74
C VAL A 248 -18.65 17.32 -25.99
N ALA A 249 -18.65 16.66 -27.15
CA ALA A 249 -18.86 17.35 -28.39
C ALA A 249 -20.24 17.96 -28.19
N ASP A 250 -20.29 19.28 -28.02
CA ASP A 250 -21.52 20.04 -28.06
C ASP A 250 -22.16 19.68 -29.40
N GLY A 251 -23.09 18.73 -29.33
CA GLY A 251 -23.91 18.35 -30.45
C GLY A 251 -24.77 19.56 -30.75
N GLU A 252 -24.28 20.42 -31.64
CA GLU A 252 -25.11 21.32 -32.42
C GLU A 252 -26.13 20.45 -33.16
N ALA A 253 -27.25 20.19 -32.50
CA ALA A 253 -28.47 19.75 -33.13
C ALA A 253 -28.90 20.89 -34.06
N LYS A 254 -28.39 20.87 -35.30
CA LYS A 254 -29.01 21.59 -36.41
C LYS A 254 -30.40 20.99 -36.61
N LEU A 255 -31.40 21.56 -35.93
CA LEU A 255 -32.79 21.44 -36.33
C LEU A 255 -32.89 22.00 -37.76
N GLY A 256 -32.94 21.09 -38.74
CA GLY A 256 -33.33 21.43 -40.09
C GLY A 256 -34.79 21.90 -40.08
N SER A 257 -35.01 23.17 -40.40
CA SER A 257 -36.31 23.71 -40.78
C SER A 257 -36.89 22.91 -41.94
N ALA A 258 -37.99 22.20 -41.69
CA ALA A 258 -38.90 21.79 -42.74
C ALA A 258 -39.72 23.03 -43.17
N LYS A 259 -39.50 23.50 -44.41
CA LYS A 259 -40.43 24.41 -45.07
C LYS A 259 -41.60 23.58 -45.62
N THR A 260 -42.81 23.97 -45.25
CA THR A 260 -44.06 23.60 -45.91
C THR A 260 -44.39 24.64 -46.98
#